data_AF-A0A820MAR1-F1
#
_entry.id   AF-A0A820MAR1-F1
#
_cell.length_a   1.000
_cell.length_b   1.000
_cell.length_c   1.000
_cell.angle_alpha   90.00
_cell.angle_beta   90.00
_cell.angle_gamma   90.00
#
_symmetry.space_group_name_H-M   'P 1'
#
loop_
_entity.id
_entity.type
_entity.pdbx_description
1 polymer ?
#
loop_
_entity_poly.entity_id
_entity_poly.type
_entity_poly.pdbx_seq_one_letter_code
_entity_poly.pdbx_strand_id
1 'polypeptide(L)'
;LSFLGINYPHQPPLASALFFDLYRLDNDSYGIQLEYLNMTNGRTAYPIQLPGCENTICSIATLKQLLEDRLPKDMNEECQIYLTNGLVSSYDLCSPFILFFTIFTILLHFK
;
A
#
# COMPACT_ATOMS: atom_id res chain seq x y z
N LEU A 1 -3.43 6.58 -0.02
CA LEU A 1 -2.68 7.86 -0.01
C LEU A 1 -1.25 7.68 -0.54
N SER A 2 -0.44 6.79 0.03
CA SER A 2 0.95 6.58 -0.40
C SER A 2 1.10 6.21 -1.88
N PHE A 3 0.21 5.37 -2.41
CA PHE A 3 0.17 5.03 -3.84
C PHE A 3 0.07 6.27 -4.75
N LEU A 4 -0.63 7.31 -4.31
CA LEU A 4 -0.79 8.58 -5.02
C LEU A 4 0.33 9.58 -4.73
N GLY A 5 1.36 9.18 -3.98
CA GLY A 5 2.48 10.04 -3.59
C GLY A 5 2.14 10.99 -2.44
N ILE A 6 0.99 10.82 -1.80
CA ILE A 6 0.58 11.63 -0.65
C ILE A 6 1.15 11.00 0.61
N ASN A 7 2.08 11.70 1.27
CA ASN A 7 2.63 11.29 2.56
C ASN A 7 1.70 11.74 3.69
N TYR A 8 1.09 10.77 4.39
CA TYR A 8 0.26 11.03 5.55
C TYR A 8 0.94 10.39 6.78
N PRO A 9 1.44 11.20 7.74
CA PRO A 9 2.33 10.71 8.81
C PRO A 9 1.61 9.94 9.92
N HIS A 10 0.29 9.85 9.86
CA HIS A 10 -0.54 9.20 10.86
C HIS A 10 -1.30 8.01 10.26
N GLN A 11 -1.73 7.07 11.08
CA GLN A 11 -2.66 6.05 10.63
C GLN A 11 -4.01 6.72 10.27
N PRO A 12 -4.70 6.28 9.21
CA PRO A 12 -6.03 6.78 8.91
C PRO A 12 -6.96 6.57 10.13
N PRO A 13 -7.59 7.62 10.66
CA PRO A 13 -8.48 7.49 11.81
C PRO A 13 -9.73 6.68 11.46
N LEU A 14 -10.44 6.21 12.49
CA LEU A 14 -11.68 5.46 12.33
C LEU A 14 -12.70 6.28 11.55
N ALA A 15 -13.38 5.64 10.59
CA ALA A 15 -14.34 6.27 9.68
C ALA A 15 -13.76 7.43 8.84
N SER A 16 -12.43 7.46 8.64
CA SER A 16 -11.85 8.30 7.60
C SER A 16 -12.24 7.80 6.21
N ALA A 17 -12.35 8.73 5.27
CA ALA A 17 -12.76 8.44 3.90
C ALA A 17 -11.95 9.26 2.91
N LEU A 18 -11.63 8.65 1.76
CA LEU A 18 -11.01 9.31 0.62
C LEU A 18 -12.01 9.34 -0.53
N PHE A 19 -12.45 10.52 -0.91
CA PHE A 19 -13.38 10.76 -2.00
C PHE A 19 -12.63 11.05 -3.30
N PHE A 20 -13.18 10.55 -4.41
CA PHE A 20 -12.67 10.75 -5.76
C PHE A 20 -13.81 11.29 -6.60
N ASP A 21 -13.82 12.60 -6.78
CA ASP A 21 -14.90 13.29 -7.47
C ASP A 21 -14.51 13.55 -8.91
N LEU A 22 -15.31 13.05 -9.85
CA LEU A 22 -15.11 13.22 -11.28
C LEU A 22 -15.83 14.48 -11.76
N TYR A 23 -15.07 15.39 -12.35
CA TYR A 23 -15.56 16.63 -12.93
C TYR A 23 -15.44 16.60 -14.45
N ARG A 24 -16.43 17.21 -15.11
CA ARG A 24 -16.32 17.59 -16.52
C ARG A 24 -15.65 18.97 -16.58
N LEU A 25 -14.55 19.06 -17.31
CA LEU A 25 -13.81 20.28 -17.57
C LEU A 25 -14.29 20.91 -18.88
N ASP A 26 -13.73 22.07 -19.21
CA ASP A 26 -13.94 22.69 -20.51
C ASP A 26 -13.44 21.76 -21.65
N ASN A 27 -14.05 21.89 -22.84
CA ASN A 27 -13.72 21.10 -24.04
C ASN A 27 -14.00 19.59 -23.93
N ASP A 28 -15.06 19.17 -23.22
CA ASP A 28 -15.45 17.76 -23.05
C ASP A 28 -14.36 16.86 -22.41
N SER A 29 -13.40 17.47 -21.72
CA SER A 29 -12.36 16.77 -20.97
C SER A 29 -12.81 16.49 -19.54
N TYR A 30 -12.09 15.62 -18.82
CA TYR A 30 -12.45 15.21 -17.46
C TYR A 30 -11.28 15.40 -16.50
N GLY A 31 -11.61 15.75 -15.26
CA GLY A 31 -10.66 15.88 -14.17
C GLY A 31 -11.19 15.21 -12.91
N ILE A 32 -10.28 14.92 -11.99
CA ILE A 32 -10.59 14.31 -10.71
C ILE A 32 -10.11 15.24 -9.59
N GLN A 33 -10.94 15.44 -8.57
CA GLN A 33 -10.56 16.03 -7.29
C GLN A 33 -10.52 14.95 -6.23
N LEU A 34 -9.52 14.99 -5.34
CA LEU A 34 -9.47 14.14 -4.16
C LEU A 34 -9.86 14.95 -2.94
N GLU A 35 -10.67 14.37 -2.07
CA GLU A 35 -10.98 14.95 -0.77
C GLU A 35 -10.80 13.91 0.33
N TYR A 36 -10.28 14.32 1.49
CA TYR A 36 -10.08 13.44 2.62
C TYR A 36 -10.87 13.91 3.83
N LEU A 37 -11.61 13.00 4.42
CA LEU A 37 -12.29 13.18 5.69
C LEU A 37 -11.52 12.42 6.75
N ASN A 38 -10.98 13.12 7.74
CA ASN A 38 -10.20 12.53 8.83
C ASN A 38 -10.86 12.67 10.22
N MET A 39 -11.96 13.41 10.33
CA MET A 39 -12.62 13.64 11.62
C MET A 39 -14.11 13.93 11.41
N THR A 40 -14.96 13.44 12.31
CA THR A 40 -16.43 13.58 12.22
C THR A 40 -16.96 14.89 12.81
N ASN A 41 -16.12 15.59 13.59
CA ASN A 41 -16.42 16.93 14.13
C ASN A 41 -16.08 18.05 13.14
N GLY A 42 -15.23 17.79 12.15
CA GLY A 42 -15.05 18.60 10.95
C GLY A 42 -16.17 18.31 9.97
N ARG A 43 -16.98 19.31 9.63
CA ARG A 43 -18.23 19.08 8.88
C ARG A 43 -18.02 18.70 7.40
N THR A 44 -16.81 18.80 6.87
CA THR A 44 -16.54 18.59 5.44
C THR A 44 -15.19 17.91 5.23
N ALA A 45 -15.11 17.07 4.20
CA ALA A 45 -13.85 16.60 3.66
C ALA A 45 -13.02 17.80 3.17
N TYR A 46 -11.70 17.67 3.15
CA TYR A 46 -10.80 18.71 2.66
C TYR A 46 -10.09 18.26 1.38
N PRO A 47 -9.90 19.17 0.41
CA PRO A 47 -9.25 18.82 -0.84
C PRO A 47 -7.78 18.42 -0.63
N ILE A 48 -7.34 17.41 -1.37
CA ILE A 48 -5.93 17.00 -1.44
C ILE A 48 -5.38 17.36 -2.82
N GLN A 49 -4.27 18.11 -2.82
CA GLN A 49 -3.52 18.35 -4.04
C GLN A 49 -2.64 17.14 -4.38
N LEU A 50 -2.84 16.60 -5.58
CA LEU A 50 -2.01 15.52 -6.10
C LEU A 50 -0.63 16.06 -6.54
N PRO A 51 0.48 15.43 -6.09
CA PRO A 51 1.81 15.79 -6.58
C PRO A 51 1.91 15.63 -8.10
N GLY A 52 2.40 16.66 -8.79
CA GLY A 52 2.50 16.67 -10.25
C GLY A 52 1.27 17.21 -10.99
N CYS A 53 0.21 17.61 -10.28
CA CYS A 53 -0.93 18.34 -10.85
C CYS A 53 -0.83 19.84 -10.51
N GLU A 54 -1.11 20.72 -11.47
CA GLU A 54 -1.03 22.18 -11.29
C GLU A 54 -2.13 22.73 -10.38
N ASN A 55 -3.32 22.12 -10.42
CA ASN A 55 -4.52 22.54 -9.68
C ASN A 55 -5.09 21.40 -8.84
N THR A 56 -6.05 21.73 -7.95
CA THR A 56 -6.76 20.75 -7.10
C THR A 56 -7.56 19.72 -7.92
N ILE A 57 -8.15 20.15 -9.04
CA ILE A 57 -8.75 19.25 -10.03
C ILE A 57 -7.64 18.86 -11.01
N CYS A 58 -7.27 17.58 -11.01
CA CYS A 58 -6.24 17.05 -11.90
C CYS A 58 -6.87 16.39 -13.13
N SER A 59 -6.38 16.70 -14.33
CA SER A 59 -6.89 16.07 -15.56
C SER A 59 -6.66 14.55 -15.52
N ILE A 60 -7.59 13.76 -16.08
CA ILE A 60 -7.43 12.30 -16.16
C ILE A 60 -6.16 11.92 -16.93
N ALA A 61 -5.82 12.66 -17.98
CA ALA A 61 -4.62 12.41 -18.78
C ALA A 61 -3.34 12.55 -17.93
N THR A 62 -3.23 13.65 -17.17
CA THR A 62 -2.11 13.89 -16.26
C THR A 62 -2.07 12.83 -15.15
N LEU A 63 -3.21 12.52 -14.53
CA LEU A 63 -3.28 11.49 -13.50
C LEU A 63 -2.80 10.13 -14.00
N LYS A 64 -3.21 9.74 -15.21
CA LYS A 64 -2.79 8.47 -15.82
C LYS A 64 -1.27 8.44 -16.01
N GLN A 65 -0.68 9.52 -16.51
CA GLN A 65 0.76 9.63 -16.69
C GLN A 65 1.51 9.54 -15.34
N LEU A 66 0.99 10.19 -14.29
CA LEU A 66 1.61 10.16 -12.95
C LEU A 66 1.55 8.78 -12.29
N LEU A 67 0.55 7.97 -12.63
CA LEU A 67 0.35 6.65 -12.05
C LEU A 67 0.90 5.51 -12.92
N GLU A 68 1.34 5.79 -14.14
CA GLU A 68 1.78 4.79 -15.12
C GLU A 68 2.87 3.86 -14.56
N ASP A 69 3.88 4.42 -13.89
CA ASP A 69 4.99 3.65 -13.32
C ASP A 69 4.62 2.88 -12.04
N ARG A 70 3.47 3.18 -11.43
CA ARG A 70 3.01 2.56 -10.18
C ARG A 70 1.92 1.53 -10.40
N LEU A 71 1.25 1.60 -11.55
CA LEU A 71 0.20 0.66 -11.92
C LEU A 71 0.86 -0.64 -12.39
N PRO A 72 0.46 -1.78 -11.84
CA PRO A 72 0.96 -3.05 -12.31
C PRO A 72 0.49 -3.33 -13.73
N LYS A 73 1.38 -3.90 -14.54
CA LYS A 73 1.06 -4.37 -15.89
C LYS A 73 0.44 -5.76 -15.84
N ASP A 74 0.98 -6.62 -14.99
CA ASP A 74 0.44 -7.95 -14.71
C ASP A 74 0.64 -8.27 -13.22
N MET A 75 -0.46 -8.31 -12.47
CA MET A 75 -0.41 -8.60 -11.04
C MET A 75 0.08 -10.01 -10.72
N ASN A 76 -0.21 -10.98 -11.59
CA ASN A 76 0.20 -12.36 -11.36
C ASN A 76 1.69 -12.50 -11.58
N GLU A 77 2.24 -11.88 -12.63
CA GLU A 77 3.68 -11.87 -12.93
C GLU A 77 4.46 -11.10 -11.86
N GLU A 78 4.01 -9.90 -11.49
CA GLU A 78 4.69 -9.05 -10.50
C GLU A 78 4.64 -9.62 -9.09
N CYS A 79 3.60 -10.39 -8.74
CA CYS A 79 3.49 -11.08 -7.45
C CYS A 79 4.17 -12.46 -7.43
N GLN A 80 4.84 -12.88 -8.52
CA GLN A 80 5.65 -14.09 -8.49
C GLN A 80 6.86 -13.83 -7.60
N ILE A 81 6.70 -14.14 -6.31
CA ILE A 81 7.83 -14.54 -5.47
C ILE A 81 8.50 -15.65 -6.28
N TYR A 82 9.77 -15.51 -6.62
CA TYR A 82 10.56 -16.60 -7.16
C TYR A 82 10.50 -17.76 -6.15
N LEU A 83 9.46 -18.58 -6.25
CA LEU A 83 9.40 -19.91 -5.70
C LEU A 83 10.38 -20.69 -6.56
N THR A 84 11.66 -20.47 -6.32
CA THR A 84 12.70 -21.43 -6.66
C THR A 84 12.29 -22.71 -5.96
N ASN A 85 11.55 -23.55 -6.70
CA ASN A 85 11.16 -24.91 -6.37
C ASN A 85 10.62 -25.10 -4.95
N GLY A 86 9.32 -24.86 -4.76
CA GLY A 86 8.50 -25.47 -3.70
C GLY A 86 8.96 -25.25 -2.26
N LEU A 87 8.16 -24.49 -1.50
CA LEU A 87 8.20 -24.47 -0.03
C LEU A 87 9.56 -24.04 0.55
N VAL A 88 9.92 -22.75 0.44
CA VAL A 88 10.76 -22.17 1.49
C VAL A 88 9.82 -21.83 2.63
N SER A 89 9.60 -22.81 3.49
CA SER A 89 9.07 -22.48 4.78
C SER A 89 10.11 -21.81 5.64
N SER A 90 9.63 -20.77 6.32
CA SER A 90 10.20 -20.05 7.47
C SER A 90 11.14 -20.82 8.40
N TYR A 91 10.84 -22.11 8.53
CA TYR A 91 11.00 -22.90 9.74
C TYR A 91 12.10 -23.98 9.65
N ASP A 92 12.70 -24.24 8.49
CA ASP A 92 13.50 -25.46 8.30
C ASP A 92 14.97 -25.39 8.75
N LEU A 93 15.51 -24.20 9.06
CA LEU A 93 16.90 -24.08 9.56
C LEU A 93 17.02 -24.07 11.10
N CYS A 94 15.91 -23.83 11.82
CA CYS A 94 15.94 -23.73 13.29
C CYS A 94 15.61 -25.06 13.99
N SER A 95 14.94 -25.97 13.29
CA SER A 95 14.48 -27.25 13.83
C SER A 95 15.61 -28.19 14.33
N PRO A 96 16.71 -28.43 13.58
CA PRO A 96 17.72 -29.37 14.04
C PRO A 96 18.59 -28.81 15.18
N PHE A 97 18.84 -27.50 15.23
CA PHE A 97 19.61 -26.88 16.30
C PHE A 97 18.87 -26.91 17.64
N ILE A 98 17.57 -26.57 17.64
CA ILE A 98 16.75 -26.63 18.86
C ILE A 98 16.68 -28.05 19.40
N LEU A 99 16.45 -29.04 18.53
CA LEU A 99 16.40 -30.45 18.93
C LEU A 99 17.75 -30.95 19.48
N PHE A 100 18.87 -30.49 18.91
CA PHE A 100 20.19 -30.85 19.42
C PHE A 100 20.42 -30.29 20.83
N PHE A 101 20.07 -29.02 21.08
CA PHE A 101 20.22 -28.40 22.39
C PHE A 101 19.30 -29.03 23.45
N THR A 102 18.07 -29.39 23.10
CA THR A 102 17.16 -30.07 24.05
C THR A 102 17.63 -31.48 24.38
N ILE A 103 18.13 -32.24 23.41
CA ILE A 103 18.69 -33.58 23.66
C ILE A 103 19.93 -33.49 24.54
N PHE A 104 20.82 -32.52 24.29
CA PHE A 104 22.04 -32.34 25.08
C PHE A 104 21.73 -31.97 26.54
N THR A 105 20.78 -31.07 26.79
CA THR A 105 20.38 -30.72 28.16
C THR A 105 19.72 -31.88 28.89
N ILE A 106 18.89 -32.67 28.21
CA ILE A 106 18.29 -33.89 28.77
C ILE A 106 19.40 -34.90 29.12
N LEU A 107 20.35 -35.16 28.23
CA LEU A 107 21.45 -36.09 28.47
C LEU A 107 22.38 -35.65 29.63
N LEU A 108 22.57 -34.34 29.81
CA LEU A 108 23.30 -33.80 30.96
C LEU A 108 22.53 -33.91 32.28
N HIS A 109 21.20 -33.94 32.24
CA HIS A 109 20.36 -34.08 33.44
C HIS A 109 20.21 -35.56 33.88
N PHE A 110 20.40 -36.52 32.97
CA PHE A 110 20.32 -37.96 33.25
C PHE A 110 21.67 -38.62 33.57
N LYS A 111 22.74 -37.82 33.71
CA LYS A 111 24.07 -38.28 34.13
C LYS A 111 24.43 -37.69 35.50
#